data_AF-A0A8D8T6D7-F1
#
_entry.id   AF-A0A8D8T6D7-F1
#
_cell.length_a   1.000
_cell.length_b   1.000
_cell.length_c   1.000
_cell.angle_alpha   90.00
_cell.angle_beta   90.00
_cell.angle_gamma   90.00
#
_symmetry.space_group_name_H-M   'P 1'
#
loop_
_entity.id
_entity.type
_entity.pdbx_description
1 polymer ?
#
loop_
_entity_poly.entity_id
_entity_poly.type
_entity_poly.pdbx_seq_one_letter_code
_entity_poly.pdbx_strand_id
1 'polypeptide(L)'
;MARSALYQVLVILALSALVRAGGHFMRLAMMALMGLMGMWLMHKLAQDYQHYMKPAHAAGKLLGLWKRSIPDQEIEKLKLESHLPFVNENAYITFAEILDYDQSQCARRLVCEVGTTPYTHLNTHEKTIMNILRFKQNNDAHSVFRTAAALGKLTKDTRVCKNYFSKCKLTEDQMKRIMKVF
;
A
#
# COMPACT_ATOMS: atom_id res chain seq x y z
N MET A 1 31.54 46.15 -52.96
CA MET A 1 31.86 44.76 -52.51
C MET A 1 32.45 44.68 -51.10
N ALA A 2 33.34 45.59 -50.68
CA ALA A 2 33.95 45.50 -49.33
C ALA A 2 32.96 45.57 -48.15
N ARG A 3 31.88 46.36 -48.26
CA ARG A 3 30.88 46.52 -47.18
C ARG A 3 30.04 45.26 -46.94
N SER A 4 29.70 44.49 -47.96
CA SER A 4 28.90 43.26 -47.81
C SER A 4 29.71 42.14 -47.15
N ALA A 5 31.00 42.04 -47.46
CA ALA A 5 31.90 41.10 -46.80
C ALA A 5 32.06 41.41 -45.30
N LEU A 6 32.14 42.70 -44.94
CA LEU A 6 32.28 43.13 -43.56
C LEU A 6 31.03 42.81 -42.71
N TYR A 7 29.84 42.97 -43.28
CA TYR A 7 28.58 42.56 -42.64
C TYR A 7 28.49 41.05 -42.44
N GLN A 8 28.87 40.24 -43.44
CA GLN A 8 28.85 38.79 -43.30
C GLN A 8 29.81 38.31 -42.21
N VAL A 9 31.01 38.88 -42.13
CA VAL A 9 31.99 38.54 -41.08
C VAL A 9 31.46 38.93 -39.70
N LEU A 10 30.83 40.10 -39.54
CA LEU A 10 30.23 40.52 -38.27
C LEU A 10 29.08 39.61 -37.83
N VAL A 11 28.22 39.17 -38.74
CA VAL A 11 27.11 38.25 -38.44
C VAL A 11 27.64 36.88 -38.01
N ILE A 12 28.68 36.36 -38.68
CA ILE A 12 29.30 35.08 -38.31
C ILE A 12 29.97 35.16 -36.93
N LEU A 13 30.64 36.28 -36.63
CA LEU A 13 31.24 36.52 -35.31
C LEU A 13 30.19 36.66 -34.21
N ALA A 14 29.08 37.36 -34.47
CA ALA A 14 27.98 37.49 -33.51
C ALA A 14 27.32 36.13 -33.21
N LEU A 15 27.06 35.32 -34.25
CA LEU A 15 26.46 33.99 -34.08
C LEU A 15 27.41 33.02 -33.35
N SER A 16 28.70 33.04 -33.66
CA SER A 16 29.69 32.17 -32.98
C SER A 16 29.93 32.57 -31.52
N ALA A 17 29.89 33.87 -31.19
CA ALA A 17 29.92 34.33 -29.80
C ALA A 17 28.68 33.87 -29.01
N LEU A 18 27.50 33.90 -29.63
CA LEU A 18 26.24 33.43 -29.03
C LEU A 18 26.26 31.92 -28.73
N VAL A 19 26.78 31.12 -29.67
CA VAL A 19 26.91 29.66 -29.50
C VAL A 19 27.91 29.32 -28.39
N ARG A 20 29.03 30.06 -28.30
CA ARG A 20 30.05 29.83 -27.27
C ARG A 20 29.58 30.24 -25.87
N ALA A 21 28.79 31.30 -25.76
CA ALA A 21 28.11 31.68 -24.52
C ALA A 21 27.02 30.67 -24.13
N GLY A 22 26.35 30.07 -25.12
CA GLY A 22 25.31 29.05 -24.94
C GLY A 22 25.80 27.77 -24.26
N GLY A 23 27.06 27.37 -24.41
CA GLY A 23 27.60 26.15 -23.79
C GLY A 23 27.56 26.18 -22.26
N HIS A 24 27.92 27.32 -21.64
CA HIS A 24 27.83 27.50 -20.19
C HIS A 24 26.37 27.63 -19.72
N PHE A 25 25.54 28.30 -20.51
CA PHE A 25 24.12 28.44 -20.23
C PHE A 25 23.38 27.08 -20.27
N MET A 26 23.70 26.21 -21.23
CA MET A 26 23.11 24.87 -21.34
C MET A 26 23.47 23.98 -20.14
N ARG A 27 24.70 24.08 -19.64
CA ARG A 27 25.12 23.34 -18.43
C ARG A 27 24.35 23.82 -17.19
N LEU A 28 24.16 25.14 -17.06
CA LEU A 28 23.33 25.72 -16.00
C LEU A 28 21.86 25.30 -16.14
N ALA A 29 21.31 25.32 -17.35
CA ALA A 29 19.94 24.89 -17.63
C ALA A 29 19.72 23.41 -17.29
N MET A 30 20.67 22.53 -17.63
CA MET A 30 20.60 21.11 -17.26
C MET A 30 20.68 20.91 -15.74
N MET A 31 21.56 21.62 -15.03
CA MET A 31 21.64 21.53 -13.57
C MET A 31 20.36 22.05 -12.89
N ALA A 32 19.77 23.13 -13.41
CA ALA A 32 18.49 23.64 -12.92
C ALA A 32 17.35 22.64 -13.16
N LEU A 33 17.31 22.01 -14.34
CA LEU A 33 16.32 20.97 -14.67
C LEU A 33 16.44 19.76 -13.73
N MET A 34 17.66 19.24 -13.52
CA MET A 34 17.89 18.13 -12.60
C MET A 34 17.53 18.50 -11.16
N GLY A 35 17.82 19.73 -10.72
CA GLY A 35 17.43 20.24 -9.41
C GLY A 35 15.91 20.32 -9.23
N LEU A 36 15.18 20.84 -10.22
CA LEU A 36 13.72 20.89 -10.22
C LEU A 36 13.11 19.49 -10.22
N MET A 37 13.66 18.56 -11.01
CA MET A 37 13.20 17.17 -11.04
C MET A 37 13.43 16.46 -9.69
N GLY A 38 14.57 16.72 -9.05
CA GLY A 38 14.88 16.21 -7.71
C GLY A 38 13.95 16.76 -6.64
N MET A 39 13.63 18.06 -6.68
CA MET A 39 12.68 18.68 -5.75
C MET A 39 11.26 18.15 -5.97
N TRP A 40 10.85 17.90 -7.22
CA TRP A 40 9.56 17.28 -7.55
C TRP A 40 9.45 15.84 -7.01
N LEU A 41 10.51 15.04 -7.17
CA LEU A 41 10.60 13.69 -6.61
C LEU A 41 10.54 13.71 -5.08
N MET A 42 11.28 14.61 -4.43
CA MET A 42 11.20 14.75 -2.96
C MET A 42 9.82 15.20 -2.49
N HIS A 43 9.15 16.07 -3.23
CA HIS A 43 7.78 16.46 -2.91
C HIS A 43 6.82 15.27 -3.03
N LYS A 44 6.96 14.43 -4.06
CA LYS A 44 6.18 13.20 -4.22
C LYS A 44 6.46 12.19 -3.11
N LEU A 45 7.73 11.98 -2.78
CA LEU A 45 8.11 11.11 -1.66
C LEU A 45 7.60 11.66 -0.32
N ALA A 46 7.61 12.98 -0.10
CA ALA A 46 7.06 13.59 1.10
C ALA A 46 5.53 13.42 1.18
N GLN A 47 4.82 13.56 0.05
CA GLN A 47 3.38 13.29 -0.05
C GLN A 47 3.07 11.82 0.27
N ASP A 48 3.81 10.88 -0.33
CA ASP A 48 3.63 9.45 -0.10
C ASP A 48 4.00 9.07 1.34
N TYR A 49 5.10 9.63 1.88
CA TYR A 49 5.49 9.42 3.27
C TYR A 49 4.41 9.90 4.24
N GLN A 50 3.81 11.08 4.03
CA GLN A 50 2.69 11.55 4.83
C GLN A 50 1.42 10.72 4.65
N HIS A 51 1.21 10.14 3.46
CA HIS A 51 0.11 9.24 3.19
C HIS A 51 0.24 7.92 3.97
N TYR A 52 1.45 7.35 4.02
CA TYR A 52 1.71 6.08 4.70
C TYR A 52 2.04 6.20 6.20
N MET A 53 2.54 7.35 6.69
CA MET A 53 2.85 7.60 8.11
C MET A 53 1.68 8.09 8.96
N LYS A 54 0.44 7.81 8.55
CA LYS A 54 -0.72 7.89 9.46
C LYS A 54 -0.80 6.65 10.36
N PRO A 55 0.19 6.46 11.25
CA PRO A 55 -0.13 6.37 12.68
C PRO A 55 0.86 7.13 13.60
N ALA A 56 1.67 8.06 13.07
CA ALA A 56 2.64 8.81 13.90
C ALA A 56 2.02 9.99 14.70
N HIS A 57 0.78 10.39 14.41
CA HIS A 57 0.08 11.43 15.18
C HIS A 57 -0.34 10.97 16.59
N ALA A 58 -0.41 9.65 16.85
CA ALA A 58 -0.66 9.12 18.19
C ALA A 58 0.60 9.17 19.06
N ALA A 59 1.78 8.91 18.49
CA ALA A 59 3.05 8.91 19.23
C ALA A 59 3.53 10.34 19.58
N GLY A 60 3.33 11.32 18.68
CA GLY A 60 3.62 12.73 18.96
C GLY A 60 2.73 13.34 20.06
N LYS A 61 1.50 12.86 20.21
CA LYS A 61 0.56 13.22 21.29
C LYS A 61 0.99 12.60 22.65
N LEU A 62 1.57 11.41 22.63
CA LEU A 62 2.10 10.76 23.83
C LEU A 62 3.43 11.38 24.31
N LEU A 63 4.25 11.87 23.38
CA LEU A 63 5.56 12.46 23.66
C LEU A 63 5.54 13.99 23.82
N GLY A 64 4.38 14.64 23.76
CA GLY A 64 4.22 16.06 24.13
C GLY A 64 4.98 17.07 23.27
N LEU A 65 5.47 16.69 22.09
CA LEU A 65 6.39 17.51 21.29
C LEU A 65 5.74 18.37 20.20
N TRP A 66 4.40 18.49 20.15
CA TRP A 66 3.75 19.41 19.19
C TRP A 66 3.26 20.71 19.86
N LYS A 67 4.18 21.69 19.90
CA LYS A 67 3.89 23.11 20.09
C LYS A 67 3.22 23.67 18.82
N ARG A 68 1.90 23.69 18.79
CA ARG A 68 1.04 24.82 18.34
C ARG A 68 -0.40 24.32 18.29
N SER A 69 -1.23 24.90 19.13
CA SER A 69 -2.68 24.75 19.17
C SER A 69 -3.27 25.12 17.80
N ILE A 70 -3.70 24.10 17.04
CA ILE A 70 -4.65 24.30 15.94
C ILE A 70 -6.03 24.45 16.61
N PRO A 71 -6.80 25.50 16.30
CA PRO A 71 -8.10 25.73 16.92
C PRO A 71 -9.05 24.55 16.67
N ASP A 72 -9.79 24.15 17.70
CA ASP A 72 -10.61 22.92 17.74
C ASP A 72 -11.65 22.84 16.60
N GLN A 73 -11.99 23.97 15.97
CA GLN A 73 -12.92 24.02 14.84
C GLN A 73 -12.38 23.44 13.52
N GLU A 74 -11.07 23.37 13.32
CA GLU A 74 -10.50 22.67 12.15
C GLU A 74 -10.37 21.16 12.37
N ILE A 75 -10.37 20.69 13.63
CA ILE A 75 -10.34 19.26 13.96
C ILE A 75 -11.68 18.58 13.61
N GLU A 76 -12.80 19.30 13.75
CA GLU A 76 -14.10 18.79 13.28
C GLU A 76 -14.22 18.78 11.76
N LYS A 77 -13.65 19.78 11.06
CA LYS A 77 -13.60 19.78 9.59
C LYS A 77 -12.66 18.70 9.04
N LEU A 78 -11.54 18.42 9.70
CA LEU A 78 -10.63 17.32 9.34
C LEU A 78 -11.20 15.92 9.65
N LYS A 79 -12.11 15.80 10.63
CA LYS A 79 -12.93 14.58 10.80
C LYS A 79 -13.99 14.42 9.70
N LEU A 80 -14.45 15.53 9.12
CA LEU A 80 -15.43 15.54 8.04
C LEU A 80 -14.79 15.26 6.66
N GLU A 81 -13.58 15.77 6.42
CA GLU A 81 -12.79 15.51 5.19
C GLU A 81 -11.92 14.25 5.25
N SER A 82 -11.85 13.54 6.38
CA SER A 82 -11.37 12.15 6.42
C SER A 82 -12.40 11.14 5.92
N HIS A 83 -13.35 11.58 5.08
CA HIS A 83 -14.05 10.73 4.12
C HIS A 83 -13.03 10.23 3.08
N LEU A 84 -12.19 9.31 3.55
CA LEU A 84 -11.70 8.21 2.72
C LEU A 84 -12.90 7.68 1.93
N PRO A 85 -12.79 7.46 0.61
CA PRO A 85 -13.72 6.55 -0.01
C PRO A 85 -13.53 5.20 0.71
N PHE A 86 -14.62 4.63 1.23
CA PHE A 86 -14.70 3.27 1.76
C PHE A 86 -14.10 2.97 3.16
N VAL A 87 -14.72 3.45 4.24
CA VAL A 87 -15.14 2.54 5.33
C VAL A 87 -16.43 3.11 5.91
N ASN A 88 -17.55 2.62 5.41
CA ASN A 88 -18.85 2.83 6.03
C ASN A 88 -18.79 2.15 7.42
N GLU A 89 -19.20 2.78 8.51
CA GLU A 89 -19.30 2.10 9.83
C GLU A 89 -20.31 0.94 9.81
N ASN A 90 -21.05 0.79 8.72
CA ASN A 90 -21.92 -0.34 8.40
C ASN A 90 -21.32 -1.35 7.39
N ALA A 91 -20.09 -1.15 6.91
CA ALA A 91 -19.41 -2.05 5.98
C ALA A 91 -18.70 -3.16 6.77
N TYR A 92 -19.49 -4.08 7.32
CA TYR A 92 -18.96 -5.35 7.79
C TYR A 92 -18.39 -6.10 6.59
N ILE A 93 -17.07 -6.33 6.56
CA ILE A 93 -16.44 -7.18 5.54
C ILE A 93 -17.14 -8.54 5.56
N THR A 94 -17.84 -8.87 4.48
CA THR A 94 -18.61 -10.11 4.38
C THR A 94 -17.73 -11.25 3.87
N PHE A 95 -18.10 -12.49 4.18
CA PHE A 95 -17.42 -13.65 3.60
C PHE A 95 -17.46 -13.68 2.06
N ALA A 96 -18.46 -13.04 1.46
CA ALA A 96 -18.56 -12.92 0.00
C ALA A 96 -17.43 -12.04 -0.56
N GLU A 97 -17.17 -10.89 0.07
CA GLU A 97 -16.06 -10.01 -0.32
C GLU A 97 -14.71 -10.69 -0.10
N ILE A 98 -14.52 -11.38 1.02
CA ILE A 98 -13.28 -12.14 1.28
C ILE A 98 -13.07 -13.20 0.19
N LEU A 99 -14.13 -13.89 -0.23
CA LEU A 99 -14.05 -14.90 -1.28
C LEU A 99 -13.70 -14.30 -2.64
N ASP A 100 -14.22 -13.11 -2.95
CA ASP A 100 -13.94 -12.39 -4.20
C ASP A 100 -12.48 -11.92 -4.27
N TYR A 101 -11.91 -11.48 -3.14
CA TYR A 101 -10.48 -11.17 -3.06
C TYR A 101 -9.59 -12.44 -3.03
N ASP A 102 -10.11 -13.59 -2.61
CA ASP A 102 -9.38 -14.87 -2.51
C ASP A 102 -9.34 -15.67 -3.84
N GLN A 103 -8.99 -14.99 -4.93
CA GLN A 103 -8.84 -15.61 -6.27
C GLN A 103 -7.73 -16.68 -6.29
N SER A 104 -6.69 -16.49 -5.47
CA SER A 104 -5.56 -17.41 -5.32
C SER A 104 -5.83 -18.57 -4.37
N GLN A 105 -7.00 -18.62 -3.71
CA GLN A 105 -7.38 -19.63 -2.72
C GLN A 105 -6.52 -19.66 -1.45
N CYS A 106 -5.71 -18.63 -1.20
CA CYS A 106 -4.84 -18.56 -0.03
C CYS A 106 -5.60 -18.39 1.27
N ALA A 107 -6.69 -17.61 1.32
CA ALA A 107 -7.49 -17.46 2.53
C ALA A 107 -8.18 -18.79 2.89
N ARG A 108 -8.74 -19.49 1.90
CA ARG A 108 -9.32 -20.83 2.10
C ARG A 108 -8.27 -21.86 2.54
N ARG A 109 -7.08 -21.82 1.94
CA ARG A 109 -5.96 -22.68 2.35
C ARG A 109 -5.54 -22.43 3.79
N LEU A 110 -5.38 -21.18 4.18
CA LEU A 110 -5.05 -20.77 5.53
C LEU A 110 -6.09 -21.30 6.54
N VAL A 111 -7.39 -21.13 6.25
CA VAL A 111 -8.47 -21.65 7.11
C VAL A 111 -8.43 -23.18 7.23
N CYS A 112 -8.11 -23.88 6.14
CA CYS A 112 -7.90 -25.33 6.17
C CYS A 112 -6.71 -25.71 7.05
N GLU A 113 -5.56 -25.05 6.87
CA GLU A 113 -4.34 -25.31 7.65
C GLU A 113 -4.58 -25.02 9.14
N VAL A 114 -5.27 -23.93 9.49
CA VAL A 114 -5.69 -23.65 10.88
C VAL A 114 -6.60 -24.77 11.42
N GLY A 115 -7.52 -25.28 10.60
CA GLY A 115 -8.39 -26.40 10.97
C GLY A 115 -7.66 -27.72 11.27
N THR A 116 -6.44 -27.92 10.77
CA THR A 116 -5.63 -29.11 11.09
C THR A 116 -5.11 -29.10 12.52
N THR A 117 -5.01 -27.92 13.15
CA THR A 117 -4.44 -27.76 14.48
C THR A 117 -5.55 -27.82 15.55
N PRO A 118 -5.37 -28.61 16.63
CA PRO A 118 -6.36 -28.67 17.71
C PRO A 118 -6.55 -27.31 18.38
N TYR A 119 -7.79 -26.98 18.75
CA TYR A 119 -8.18 -25.65 19.27
C TYR A 119 -7.34 -25.18 20.48
N THR A 120 -6.84 -26.11 21.30
CA THR A 120 -5.98 -25.83 22.46
C THR A 120 -4.62 -25.24 22.07
N HIS A 121 -4.11 -25.57 20.88
CA HIS A 121 -2.81 -25.14 20.37
C HIS A 121 -2.89 -23.95 19.42
N LEU A 122 -4.10 -23.48 19.10
CA LEU A 122 -4.30 -22.29 18.27
C LEU A 122 -3.91 -21.01 19.02
N ASN A 123 -3.28 -20.09 18.30
CA ASN A 123 -3.03 -18.72 18.79
C ASN A 123 -4.33 -17.89 18.80
N THR A 124 -4.27 -16.66 19.34
CA THR A 124 -5.44 -15.78 19.49
C THR A 124 -6.13 -15.49 18.15
N HIS A 125 -5.36 -15.18 17.10
CA HIS A 125 -5.91 -14.85 15.79
C HIS A 125 -6.55 -16.06 15.12
N GLU A 126 -5.89 -17.23 15.21
CA GLU A 126 -6.42 -18.49 14.70
C GLU A 126 -7.71 -18.90 15.42
N LYS A 127 -7.77 -18.73 16.74
CA LYS A 127 -9.00 -18.94 17.52
C LYS A 127 -10.11 -18.02 17.06
N THR A 128 -9.80 -16.74 16.81
CA THR A 128 -10.77 -15.78 16.27
C THR A 128 -11.33 -16.23 14.94
N ILE A 129 -10.47 -16.64 13.98
CA ILE A 129 -10.91 -17.20 12.68
C ILE A 129 -11.86 -18.39 12.89
N MET A 130 -11.47 -19.35 13.73
CA MET A 130 -12.29 -20.54 13.99
C MET A 130 -13.60 -20.19 14.69
N ASN A 131 -13.63 -19.17 15.55
CA ASN A 131 -14.84 -18.72 16.22
C ASN A 131 -15.79 -18.00 15.27
N ILE A 132 -15.29 -17.16 14.36
CA ILE A 132 -16.13 -16.50 13.35
C ILE A 132 -16.85 -17.56 12.50
N LEU A 133 -16.16 -18.64 12.10
CA LEU A 133 -16.72 -19.71 11.26
C LEU A 133 -17.78 -20.60 11.97
N ARG A 134 -17.81 -20.58 13.31
CA ARG A 134 -18.80 -21.33 14.10
C ARG A 134 -20.19 -20.72 14.00
N PHE A 135 -20.29 -19.39 13.90
CA PHE A 135 -21.58 -18.72 13.78
C PHE A 135 -22.26 -19.10 12.47
N LYS A 136 -23.51 -19.54 12.53
CA LYS A 136 -24.26 -19.92 11.32
C LYS A 136 -24.67 -18.64 10.59
N GLN A 137 -24.05 -18.38 9.45
CA GLN A 137 -24.50 -17.38 8.48
C GLN A 137 -25.12 -18.07 7.26
N ASN A 138 -26.25 -17.58 6.79
CA ASN A 138 -26.88 -17.99 5.53
C ASN A 138 -26.18 -17.27 4.36
N ASN A 139 -24.93 -17.64 4.11
CA ASN A 139 -24.16 -17.13 2.98
C ASN A 139 -23.34 -18.28 2.37
N ASP A 140 -23.46 -18.47 1.06
CA ASP A 140 -22.73 -19.51 0.33
C ASP A 140 -21.23 -19.36 0.49
N ALA A 141 -20.71 -18.13 0.50
CA ALA A 141 -19.29 -17.87 0.71
C ALA A 141 -18.82 -18.34 2.09
N HIS A 142 -19.63 -18.13 3.13
CA HIS A 142 -19.32 -18.62 4.47
C HIS A 142 -19.27 -20.16 4.52
N SER A 143 -20.14 -20.83 3.75
CA SER A 143 -20.12 -22.29 3.63
C SER A 143 -18.80 -22.81 3.02
N VAL A 144 -18.21 -22.07 2.07
CA VAL A 144 -16.92 -22.43 1.44
C VAL A 144 -15.80 -22.44 2.48
N PHE A 145 -15.71 -21.41 3.32
CA PHE A 145 -14.68 -21.36 4.38
C PHE A 145 -14.93 -22.40 5.48
N ARG A 146 -16.19 -22.66 5.82
CA ARG A 146 -16.54 -23.73 6.76
C ARG A 146 -16.13 -25.11 6.23
N THR A 147 -16.34 -25.36 4.94
CA THR A 147 -15.89 -26.59 4.27
C THR A 147 -14.37 -26.71 4.29
N ALA A 148 -13.64 -25.61 4.05
CA ALA A 148 -12.18 -25.60 4.15
C ALA A 148 -11.70 -25.93 5.56
N ALA A 149 -12.29 -25.33 6.60
CA ALA A 149 -11.98 -25.63 8.00
C ALA A 149 -12.33 -27.09 8.36
N ALA A 150 -13.45 -27.60 7.87
CA ALA A 150 -13.88 -28.98 8.09
C ALA A 150 -12.91 -29.97 7.43
N LEU A 151 -12.46 -29.69 6.20
CA LEU A 151 -11.44 -30.48 5.51
C LEU A 151 -10.17 -30.61 6.37
N GLY A 152 -9.64 -29.49 6.86
CA GLY A 152 -8.46 -29.49 7.73
C GLY A 152 -8.68 -30.29 9.02
N LYS A 153 -9.85 -30.14 9.65
CA LYS A 153 -10.20 -30.85 10.89
C LYS A 153 -10.30 -32.36 10.69
N LEU A 154 -10.80 -32.80 9.53
CA LEU A 154 -10.95 -34.20 9.17
C LEU A 154 -9.62 -34.85 8.81
N THR A 155 -8.79 -34.17 8.01
CA THR A 155 -7.54 -34.73 7.49
C THR A 155 -6.40 -34.64 8.50
N LYS A 156 -6.37 -33.57 9.31
CA LYS A 156 -5.27 -33.25 10.24
C LYS A 156 -3.90 -33.19 9.56
N ASP A 157 -3.87 -32.94 8.25
CA ASP A 157 -2.65 -32.88 7.44
C ASP A 157 -2.66 -31.63 6.55
N THR A 158 -1.67 -30.76 6.76
CA THR A 158 -1.49 -29.52 6.01
C THR A 158 -1.15 -29.77 4.53
N ARG A 159 -0.57 -30.93 4.19
CA ARG A 159 -0.28 -31.32 2.80
C ARG A 159 -1.57 -31.49 2.00
N VAL A 160 -2.61 -32.03 2.63
CA VAL A 160 -3.92 -32.19 1.99
C VAL A 160 -4.54 -30.82 1.70
N CYS A 161 -4.46 -29.87 2.64
CA CYS A 161 -4.90 -28.49 2.41
C CYS A 161 -4.13 -27.82 1.26
N LYS A 162 -2.80 -28.00 1.20
CA LYS A 162 -1.96 -27.47 0.13
C LYS A 162 -2.32 -28.03 -1.24
N ASN A 163 -2.59 -29.33 -1.33
CA ASN A 163 -2.95 -30.00 -2.58
C ASN A 163 -4.37 -29.61 -3.03
N TYR A 164 -5.31 -29.52 -2.08
CA TYR A 164 -6.69 -29.12 -2.36
C TYR A 164 -6.78 -27.67 -2.85
N PHE A 165 -6.02 -26.76 -2.22
CA PHE A 165 -5.93 -25.34 -2.58
C PHE A 165 -4.63 -25.02 -3.33
N SER A 166 -4.39 -25.74 -4.42
CA SER A 166 -3.14 -25.71 -5.19
C SER A 166 -2.85 -24.37 -5.90
N LYS A 167 -3.86 -23.50 -6.04
CA LYS A 167 -3.67 -22.16 -6.61
C LYS A 167 -2.86 -21.22 -5.70
N CYS A 168 -2.84 -21.49 -4.39
CA CYS A 168 -2.13 -20.62 -3.47
C CYS A 168 -0.63 -20.90 -3.48
N LYS A 169 0.16 -19.91 -3.93
CA LYS A 169 1.62 -19.98 -4.03
C LYS A 169 2.35 -19.66 -2.73
N LEU A 170 1.64 -19.11 -1.73
CA LEU A 170 2.24 -18.74 -0.44
C LEU A 170 2.56 -19.98 0.40
N THR A 171 3.65 -19.91 1.16
CA THR A 171 3.96 -20.89 2.20
C THR A 171 3.12 -20.63 3.46
N GLU A 172 2.99 -21.64 4.32
CA GLU A 172 2.30 -21.50 5.61
C GLU A 172 2.89 -20.36 6.44
N ASP A 173 4.22 -20.25 6.51
CA ASP A 173 4.91 -19.17 7.23
C ASP A 173 4.60 -17.79 6.65
N GLN A 174 4.49 -17.67 5.32
CA GLN A 174 4.15 -16.40 4.68
C GLN A 174 2.73 -15.98 5.02
N MET A 175 1.77 -16.92 4.95
CA MET A 175 0.37 -16.64 5.31
C MET A 175 0.24 -16.26 6.80
N LYS A 176 0.94 -16.97 7.69
CA LYS A 176 0.97 -16.67 9.13
C LYS A 176 1.65 -15.33 9.46
N ARG A 177 2.66 -14.92 8.69
CA ARG A 177 3.28 -13.58 8.85
C ARG A 177 2.30 -12.48 8.48
N ILE A 178 1.58 -12.63 7.37
CA ILE A 178 0.55 -11.66 6.95
C ILE A 178 -0.49 -11.49 8.05
N MET A 179 -0.97 -12.58 8.64
CA MET A 179 -1.92 -12.52 9.76
C MET A 179 -1.42 -11.80 11.02
N LYS A 180 -0.11 -11.73 11.25
CA LYS A 180 0.47 -11.10 12.46
C LYS A 180 0.70 -9.59 12.30
N VAL A 181 0.73 -9.12 11.05
CA VAL A 181 0.92 -7.69 10.74
C VAL A 181 -0.37 -6.90 10.94
N PHE A 182 -1.52 -7.58 10.90
CA PHE A 182 -2.86 -7.01 11.11
C PHE A 182 -3.47 -7.53 12.42
#